data_AF-A0A6D2LQ00-F1
#
_entry.id   AF-A0A6D2LQ00-F1
#
_cell.length_a   1.000
_cell.length_b   1.000
_cell.length_c   1.000
_cell.angle_alpha   90.00
_cell.angle_beta   90.00
_cell.angle_gamma   90.00
#
_symmetry.space_group_name_H-M   'P 1'
#
loop_
_entity.id
_entity.type
_entity.pdbx_description
1 polymer ?
#
loop_
_entity_poly.entity_id
_entity_poly.type
_entity_poly.pdbx_seq_one_letter_code
_entity_poly.pdbx_strand_id
1 'polypeptide(L)'
;MTFRMDRASAGLNRAQFMSVLLTSLGTLEWKDYEGTEEEKQVATFILRNGSCLKKVTISSIATDPNRKLEMLKELSSSPRRSPTCQLIFD
;
A
#
# COMPACT_ATOMS: atom_id res chain seq x y z
N MET A 1 3.99 -15.00 1.64
CA MET A 1 5.11 -14.03 1.62
C MET A 1 4.61 -12.71 2.17
N THR A 2 5.34 -12.14 3.13
CA THR A 2 5.06 -10.83 3.70
C THR A 2 6.16 -9.87 3.28
N PHE A 3 5.80 -8.73 2.72
CA PHE A 3 6.74 -7.69 2.32
C PHE A 3 6.55 -6.47 3.23
N ARG A 4 7.65 -6.01 3.82
CA ARG A 4 7.69 -4.80 4.62
C ARG A 4 8.26 -3.68 3.79
N MET A 5 7.54 -2.58 3.75
CA MET A 5 7.84 -1.41 2.96
C MET A 5 7.96 -0.22 3.90
N ASP A 6 9.00 0.56 3.74
CA ASP A 6 9.23 1.83 4.44
C ASP A 6 9.37 2.96 3.41
N ARG A 7 9.52 4.20 3.90
CA ARG A 7 9.70 5.39 3.06
C ARG A 7 10.84 5.24 2.05
N ALA A 8 11.99 4.69 2.43
CA ALA A 8 13.13 4.51 1.53
C ALA A 8 12.83 3.45 0.45
N SER A 9 12.00 2.47 0.82
CA SER A 9 11.51 1.41 -0.07
C SER A 9 10.45 1.92 -1.06
N ALA A 10 9.63 2.89 -0.66
CA ALA A 10 8.57 3.47 -1.49
C ALA A 10 9.10 4.36 -2.62
N GLY A 11 10.22 5.07 -2.39
CA GLY A 11 10.88 5.89 -3.41
C GLY A 11 11.57 5.08 -4.52
N LEU A 12 11.72 3.76 -4.35
CA LEU A 12 12.38 2.90 -5.33
C LEU A 12 11.39 2.47 -6.43
N ASN A 13 11.11 3.39 -7.36
CA ASN A 13 10.33 3.18 -8.59
C ASN A 13 10.98 2.21 -9.61
N ARG A 14 11.47 1.04 -9.15
CA ARG A 14 11.89 -0.03 -10.04
C ARG A 14 10.67 -0.88 -10.40
N ALA A 15 9.93 -0.42 -11.41
CA ALA A 15 8.78 -1.12 -12.01
C ALA A 15 9.07 -2.59 -12.36
N GLN A 16 10.34 -2.95 -12.57
CA GLN A 16 10.80 -4.32 -12.83
C GLN A 16 10.75 -5.23 -11.58
N PHE A 17 10.99 -4.72 -10.38
CA PHE A 17 11.08 -5.51 -9.15
C PHE A 17 9.72 -5.75 -8.51
N MET A 18 8.82 -4.75 -8.62
CA MET A 18 7.49 -4.81 -8.03
C MET A 18 6.57 -5.83 -8.72
N SER A 19 6.69 -6.07 -10.02
CA SER A 19 5.75 -6.95 -10.75
C SER A 19 5.81 -8.42 -10.32
N VAL A 20 7.01 -8.95 -10.04
CA VAL A 20 7.20 -10.34 -9.57
C VAL A 20 6.79 -10.49 -8.11
N LEU A 21 7.06 -9.47 -7.28
CA LEU A 21 6.61 -9.49 -5.89
C LEU A 21 5.09 -9.46 -5.81
N LEU A 22 4.43 -8.61 -6.59
CA LEU A 22 2.98 -8.40 -6.52
C LEU A 22 2.13 -9.63 -6.87
N THR A 23 2.63 -10.53 -7.74
CA THR A 23 1.92 -11.77 -8.09
C THR A 23 1.98 -12.83 -7.01
N SER A 24 2.97 -12.80 -6.11
CA SER A 24 3.13 -13.77 -5.01
C SER A 24 2.89 -13.15 -3.62
N LEU A 25 2.69 -11.84 -3.55
CA LEU A 25 2.53 -11.10 -2.32
C LEU A 25 1.17 -11.40 -1.69
N GLY A 26 1.20 -12.01 -0.51
CA GLY A 26 -0.01 -12.27 0.29
C GLY A 26 -0.30 -11.14 1.28
N THR A 27 0.75 -10.55 1.85
CA THR A 27 0.63 -9.52 2.89
C THR A 27 1.64 -8.40 2.69
N LEU A 28 1.17 -7.15 2.69
CA LEU A 28 2.00 -5.95 2.68
C LEU A 28 1.91 -5.26 4.05
N GLU A 29 3.05 -4.88 4.60
CA GLU A 29 3.15 -4.01 5.77
C GLU A 29 3.90 -2.74 5.35
N TRP A 30 3.21 -1.61 5.31
CA TRP A 30 3.77 -0.30 4.99
C TRP A 30 3.95 0.50 6.28
N LYS A 31 5.18 0.90 6.57
CA LYS A 31 5.53 1.75 7.71
C LYS A 31 5.86 3.17 7.27
N ASP A 32 5.58 4.13 8.15
CA ASP A 32 5.92 5.53 7.99
C ASP A 32 5.24 6.21 6.79
N TYR A 33 4.01 5.79 6.47
CA TYR A 33 3.23 6.34 5.36
C TYR A 33 2.79 7.78 5.66
N GLU A 34 3.15 8.72 4.79
CA GLU A 34 2.86 10.15 4.95
C GLU A 34 1.70 10.63 4.05
N GLY A 35 1.33 9.79 3.07
CA GLY A 35 0.29 10.10 2.09
C GLY A 35 0.74 11.14 1.10
N THR A 36 2.02 11.14 0.74
CA THR A 36 2.51 11.91 -0.40
C THR A 36 1.92 11.36 -1.70
N GLU A 37 1.85 12.18 -2.74
CA GLU A 37 1.27 11.75 -4.03
C GLU A 37 2.02 10.56 -4.63
N GLU A 38 3.34 10.50 -4.44
CA GLU A 38 4.17 9.36 -4.86
C GLU A 38 3.78 8.08 -4.11
N GLU A 39 3.62 8.15 -2.79
CA GLU A 39 3.22 7.00 -1.98
C GLU A 39 1.80 6.53 -2.32
N LYS A 40 0.87 7.46 -2.57
CA LYS A 40 -0.49 7.15 -3.04
C LYS A 40 -0.48 6.41 -4.38
N GLN A 41 0.35 6.86 -5.33
CA GLN A 41 0.49 6.19 -6.62
C GLN A 41 1.02 4.77 -6.46
N VAL A 42 2.04 4.57 -5.62
CA VAL A 42 2.62 3.26 -5.33
C VAL A 42 1.60 2.35 -4.62
N ALA A 43 0.87 2.86 -3.62
CA ALA A 43 -0.17 2.09 -2.93
C ALA A 43 -1.30 1.66 -3.88
N THR A 44 -1.77 2.58 -4.73
CA THR A 44 -2.78 2.28 -5.75
C THR A 44 -2.26 1.25 -6.75
N PHE A 45 -1.01 1.37 -7.18
CA PHE A 45 -0.38 0.40 -8.07
C PHE A 45 -0.33 -1.00 -7.45
N ILE A 46 0.04 -1.10 -6.17
CA ILE A 46 0.08 -2.37 -5.43
C ILE A 46 -1.32 -2.99 -5.35
N LEU A 47 -2.32 -2.22 -4.95
CA LEU A 47 -3.71 -2.68 -4.83
C LEU A 47 -4.29 -3.14 -6.18
N ARG A 48 -3.94 -2.45 -7.27
CA ARG A 48 -4.38 -2.75 -8.64
C ARG A 48 -3.66 -3.94 -9.27
N ASN A 49 -2.43 -4.24 -8.89
CA ASN A 49 -1.66 -5.32 -9.52
C ASN A 49 -1.59 -6.58 -8.67
N GLY A 50 -1.74 -6.43 -7.35
CA GLY A 50 -1.70 -7.49 -6.36
C GLY A 50 -2.84 -8.49 -6.44
N SER A 51 -2.70 -9.50 -7.30
CA SER A 51 -3.71 -10.55 -7.48
C SER A 51 -3.82 -11.49 -6.28
N CYS A 52 -2.71 -11.73 -5.57
CA CYS A 52 -2.67 -12.64 -4.42
C CYS A 52 -2.70 -11.91 -3.07
N LEU A 53 -2.82 -10.57 -3.10
CA LEU A 53 -2.83 -9.74 -1.92
C LEU A 53 -4.10 -10.00 -1.11
N LYS A 54 -3.91 -10.45 0.13
CA LYS A 54 -4.98 -10.72 1.10
C LYS A 54 -5.07 -9.63 2.15
N LYS A 55 -3.94 -9.01 2.48
CA LYS A 55 -3.85 -8.04 3.57
C LYS A 55 -2.82 -6.96 3.28
N VAL A 56 -3.20 -5.71 3.48
CA VAL A 56 -2.34 -4.53 3.45
C VAL A 56 -2.50 -3.83 4.79
N THR A 57 -1.41 -3.63 5.50
CA THR A 57 -1.38 -2.86 6.76
C THR A 57 -0.56 -1.62 6.52
N ILE A 58 -1.12 -0.44 6.78
CA ILE A 58 -0.44 0.84 6.58
C ILE A 58 -0.39 1.55 7.94
N SER A 59 0.82 1.70 8.46
CA SER A 59 1.09 2.50 9.65
C SER A 59 1.53 3.89 9.21
N SER A 60 0.75 4.90 9.58
CA SER A 60 1.04 6.28 9.21
C SER A 60 1.68 7.06 10.35
N ILE A 61 2.71 7.85 10.00
CA ILE A 61 3.34 8.82 10.91
C ILE A 61 2.51 10.09 11.11
N ALA A 62 1.45 10.29 10.34
CA ALA A 62 0.61 11.46 10.47
C ALA A 62 -0.06 11.50 11.85
N THR A 63 0.17 12.57 12.60
CA THR A 63 -0.47 12.78 13.90
C THR A 63 -1.88 13.33 13.78
N ASP A 64 -2.20 13.97 12.65
CA ASP A 64 -3.53 14.51 12.38
C ASP A 64 -4.53 13.41 11.98
N PRO A 65 -5.61 13.19 12.77
CA PRO A 65 -6.60 12.16 12.47
C PRO A 65 -7.39 12.41 11.19
N ASN A 66 -7.62 13.69 10.81
CA ASN A 66 -8.37 14.03 9.60
C ASN A 66 -7.59 13.62 8.36
N ARG A 67 -6.30 13.95 8.32
CA ARG A 67 -5.39 13.52 7.25
C ARG A 67 -5.28 12.00 7.19
N LYS A 68 -5.20 11.30 8.32
CA LYS A 68 -5.25 9.82 8.36
C LYS A 68 -6.53 9.27 7.71
N LEU A 69 -7.68 9.87 8.03
CA LEU A 69 -8.97 9.45 7.48
C LEU A 69 -9.08 9.72 5.97
N GLU A 70 -8.57 10.86 5.49
CA GLU A 70 -8.54 11.18 4.06
C GLU A 70 -7.69 10.18 3.29
N MET A 71 -6.47 9.90 3.76
CA MET A 71 -5.59 8.88 3.18
C MET A 71 -6.27 7.51 3.11
N LEU A 72 -6.92 7.09 4.20
CA LEU A 72 -7.65 5.82 4.23
C LEU A 72 -8.80 5.78 3.22
N LYS A 73 -9.56 6.88 3.08
CA LYS A 73 -10.67 6.97 2.12
C LYS A 73 -10.17 6.85 0.67
N GLU A 74 -9.09 7.53 0.33
CA GLU A 74 -8.49 7.46 -1.02
C GLU A 74 -7.97 6.06 -1.34
N LEU A 75 -7.29 5.41 -0.40
CA LEU A 75 -6.79 4.05 -0.60
C LEU A 75 -7.90 3.01 -0.63
N SER A 76 -8.97 3.22 0.14
CA SER A 76 -10.14 2.33 0.16
C SER A 76 -11.00 2.43 -1.10
N SER A 77 -11.07 3.62 -1.71
CA SER A 77 -11.78 3.87 -2.97
C SER A 77 -11.00 3.36 -4.20
N SER A 78 -9.71 3.08 -4.04
CA SER A 78 -8.87 2.56 -5.11
C SER A 78 -9.31 1.14 -5.53
N PRO A 79 -9.34 0.86 -6.85
CA PRO A 79 -9.75 -0.45 -7.35
C PRO A 79 -8.72 -1.50 -6.96
N ARG A 80 -9.23 -2.62 -6.43
CA ARG A 80 -8.43 -3.76 -5.98
C ARG A 80 -8.57 -4.92 -6.95
N ARG A 81 -7.45 -5.54 -7.30
CA ARG A 81 -7.46 -6.74 -8.14
C ARG A 81 -7.91 -7.98 -7.38
N SER A 82 -7.51 -8.08 -6.12
CA SER A 82 -7.97 -9.14 -5.21
C SER A 82 -9.19 -8.65 -4.43
N PRO A 83 -10.38 -9.27 -4.61
CA PRO A 83 -11.59 -8.91 -3.86
C PRO A 83 -11.49 -9.27 -2.37
N THR A 84 -10.55 -10.14 -2.01
CA THR A 84 -10.31 -10.56 -0.62
C THR A 84 -9.27 -9.70 0.09
N CYS A 85 -8.69 -8.71 -0.59
CA CYS A 85 -7.67 -7.83 -0.03
C CYS A 85 -8.27 -6.88 1.02
N GLN A 86 -7.90 -7.11 2.28
CA GLN A 86 -8.22 -6.25 3.41
C GLN A 86 -7.18 -5.15 3.55
N LEU A 87 -7.63 -3.90 3.64
CA LEU A 87 -6.79 -2.75 3.97
C LEU A 87 -7.00 -2.41 5.45
N ILE A 88 -5.91 -2.42 6.21
CA ILE A 88 -5.86 -2.03 7.63
C ILE A 88 -4.97 -0.79 7.73
N PHE A 89 -5.45 0.21 8.46
CA PHE A 89 -4.74 1.45 8.70
C PHE A 89 -4.52 1.60 10.21
N ASP A 90 -3.27 1.81 10.61
CA ASP A 90 -2.78 1.89 11.99
C ASP A 90 -2.20 3.31 12.28
#